data_AF-A0A9D2QR34-F1
#
_entry.id   AF-A0A9D2QR34-F1
#
_cell.length_a   1.000
_cell.length_b   1.000
_cell.length_c   1.000
_cell.angle_alpha   90.00
_cell.angle_beta   90.00
_cell.angle_gamma   90.00
#
_symmetry.space_group_name_H-M   'P 1'
#
loop_
_entity.id
_entity.type
_entity.pdbx_description
1 polymer ?
#
loop_
_entity_poly.entity_id
_entity_poly.type
_entity_poly.pdbx_seq_one_letter_code
_entity_poly.pdbx_strand_id
1 'polypeptide(L)'
;SVSGEGDKIDTIFPIMAKEENKDWEVIALLSDNTGIPKTADDRLKVFKFIMEKAKEYNIAPSRIHIDPLVEMLCTSEDGIAMNVEVISTIRKQYPDIHITAAISNISFNLPVRKLINCCFLTLAMNAGLDSAILDPVNRDMLGHIYATEALLGLDDYCMEYIGAYREGLIGPEKK
;
A
#
# COMPACT_ATOMS: atom_id res chain seq x y z
N SER A 1 5.04 -2.15 12.24
CA SER A 1 5.84 -1.86 11.04
C SER A 1 7.30 -1.67 11.43
N VAL A 2 8.20 -1.76 10.46
CA VAL A 2 9.60 -1.31 10.56
C VAL A 2 9.79 -0.07 9.68
N SER A 3 10.93 0.59 9.80
CA SER A 3 11.36 1.70 8.94
C SER A 3 12.88 1.79 8.95
N GLY A 4 13.47 2.65 8.13
CA GLY A 4 14.90 2.99 8.21
C GLY A 4 15.29 3.84 9.43
N GLU A 5 14.39 3.96 10.41
CA GLU A 5 14.59 4.74 11.63
C GLU A 5 15.07 3.84 12.77
N GLY A 6 16.11 4.30 13.47
CA GLY A 6 16.65 3.63 14.65
C GLY A 6 17.08 2.19 14.37
N ASP A 7 16.68 1.30 15.29
CA ASP A 7 17.03 -0.12 15.35
C ASP A 7 15.82 -1.04 15.09
N LYS A 8 14.71 -0.50 14.55
CA LYS A 8 13.46 -1.25 14.34
C LYS A 8 13.68 -2.48 13.46
N ILE A 9 14.44 -2.32 12.37
CA ILE A 9 14.77 -3.41 11.45
C ILE A 9 15.64 -4.46 12.14
N ASP A 10 16.73 -4.02 12.79
CA ASP A 10 17.67 -4.91 13.47
C ASP A 10 17.05 -5.61 14.70
N THR A 11 15.92 -5.11 15.20
CA THR A 11 15.12 -5.75 16.26
C THR A 11 14.11 -6.76 15.70
N ILE A 12 13.39 -6.42 14.65
CA ILE A 12 12.25 -7.21 14.15
C ILE A 12 12.68 -8.30 13.16
N PHE A 13 13.60 -8.01 12.24
CA PHE A 13 14.00 -8.97 11.20
C PHE A 13 14.62 -10.26 11.76
N PRO A 14 15.48 -10.23 12.80
CA PRO A 14 15.95 -11.47 13.44
C PRO A 14 14.82 -12.32 14.03
N ILE A 15 13.76 -11.69 14.54
CA ILE A 15 12.59 -12.40 15.09
C ILE A 15 11.80 -13.04 13.96
N MET A 16 11.57 -12.33 12.86
CA MET A 16 10.86 -12.83 11.67
C MET A 16 11.63 -13.93 10.93
N ALA A 17 12.96 -13.94 11.03
CA ALA A 17 13.83 -14.93 10.40
C ALA A 17 13.82 -16.29 11.10
N LYS A 18 13.24 -16.39 12.31
CA LYS A 18 13.10 -17.67 13.01
C LYS A 18 12.11 -18.58 12.29
N GLU A 19 12.37 -19.88 12.30
CA GLU A 19 11.56 -20.88 11.60
C GLU A 19 10.09 -20.87 12.07
N GLU A 20 9.84 -20.65 13.36
CA GLU A 20 8.48 -20.55 13.92
C GLU A 20 7.70 -19.32 13.42
N ASN A 21 8.38 -18.33 12.85
CA ASN A 21 7.79 -17.07 12.38
C ASN A 21 7.88 -16.93 10.85
N LYS A 22 8.11 -18.02 10.11
CA LYS A 22 8.27 -17.97 8.64
C LYS A 22 7.06 -17.41 7.88
N ASP A 23 5.87 -17.51 8.46
CA ASP A 23 4.62 -17.00 7.90
C ASP A 23 4.33 -15.54 8.33
N TRP A 24 5.20 -14.94 9.14
CA TRP A 24 5.03 -13.53 9.53
C TRP A 24 5.39 -12.61 8.37
N GLU A 25 4.59 -11.58 8.19
CA GLU A 25 4.80 -10.50 7.23
C GLU A 25 5.01 -9.18 7.98
N VAL A 26 5.60 -8.19 7.30
CA VAL A 26 5.89 -6.89 7.91
C VAL A 26 5.63 -5.73 6.98
N ILE A 27 4.98 -4.70 7.53
CA ILE A 27 4.91 -3.39 6.87
C ILE A 27 6.23 -2.65 7.08
N ALA A 28 6.86 -2.20 6.01
CA ALA A 28 8.08 -1.40 6.05
C ALA A 28 7.81 0.00 5.48
N LEU A 29 7.90 1.01 6.35
CA LEU A 29 7.64 2.40 6.01
C LEU A 29 8.89 3.02 5.37
N LEU A 30 8.71 3.75 4.27
CA LEU A 30 9.80 4.48 3.59
C LEU A 30 10.16 5.79 4.29
N SER A 31 10.43 5.73 5.60
CA SER A 31 11.01 6.80 6.41
C SER A 31 12.31 6.37 7.06
N ASP A 32 13.13 7.35 7.44
CA ASP A 32 14.39 7.13 8.15
C ASP A 32 14.55 8.11 9.33
N ASN A 33 15.75 8.18 9.91
CA ASN A 33 16.07 9.07 11.04
C ASN A 33 15.92 10.57 10.71
N THR A 34 15.81 10.94 9.43
CA THR A 34 15.56 12.32 8.98
C THR A 34 14.06 12.63 8.85
N GLY A 35 13.20 11.63 9.02
CA GLY A 35 11.74 11.74 8.95
C GLY A 35 11.17 11.17 7.65
N ILE A 36 10.10 11.79 7.15
CA ILE A 36 9.43 11.39 5.91
C ILE A 36 10.15 12.03 4.72
N PRO A 37 10.76 11.24 3.81
CA PRO A 37 11.45 11.79 2.66
C PRO A 37 10.48 12.50 1.70
N LYS A 38 10.96 13.60 1.12
CA LYS A 38 10.16 14.55 0.31
C LYS A 38 10.23 14.29 -1.19
N THR A 39 11.09 13.37 -1.64
CA THR A 39 11.28 13.05 -3.04
C THR A 39 11.13 11.54 -3.28
N ALA A 40 10.76 11.15 -4.50
CA ALA A 40 10.71 9.75 -4.89
C ALA A 40 12.09 9.08 -4.73
N ASP A 41 13.16 9.75 -5.16
CA ASP A 41 14.54 9.26 -5.04
C ASP A 41 14.94 8.95 -3.61
N ASP A 42 14.60 9.83 -2.66
CA ASP A 42 14.96 9.61 -1.26
C ASP A 42 14.14 8.47 -0.65
N ARG A 43 12.85 8.34 -1.00
CA ARG A 43 12.04 7.17 -0.61
C ARG A 43 12.63 5.87 -1.16
N LEU A 44 13.11 5.89 -2.41
CA LEU A 44 13.75 4.75 -3.05
C LEU A 44 15.12 4.42 -2.44
N LYS A 45 15.85 5.39 -1.85
CA LYS A 45 17.06 5.11 -1.05
C LYS A 45 16.71 4.35 0.23
N VAL A 46 15.67 4.79 0.95
CA VAL A 46 15.18 4.07 2.14
C VAL A 46 14.72 2.67 1.78
N PHE A 47 14.01 2.52 0.66
CA PHE A 47 13.60 1.22 0.12
C PHE A 47 14.80 0.30 -0.12
N LYS A 48 15.84 0.79 -0.81
CA LYS A 48 17.08 0.00 -1.04
C LYS A 48 17.72 -0.45 0.26
N PHE A 49 17.83 0.44 1.24
CA PHE A 49 18.36 0.11 2.56
C PHE A 49 17.55 -1.00 3.25
N ILE A 50 16.21 -0.91 3.24
CA ILE A 50 15.33 -1.94 3.80
C ILE A 50 15.55 -3.29 3.10
N MET A 51 15.65 -3.29 1.77
CA MET A 51 15.85 -4.52 1.01
C MET A 51 17.24 -5.15 1.21
N GLU A 52 18.29 -4.33 1.37
CA GLU A 52 19.62 -4.80 1.76
C GLU A 52 19.58 -5.50 3.12
N LYS A 53 18.90 -4.89 4.11
CA LYS A 53 18.67 -5.50 5.41
C LYS A 53 17.84 -6.77 5.35
N ALA A 54 16.74 -6.78 4.58
CA ALA A 54 15.93 -7.97 4.39
C ALA A 54 16.77 -9.13 3.85
N LYS A 55 17.66 -8.84 2.90
CA LYS A 55 18.61 -9.82 2.36
C LYS A 55 19.62 -10.32 3.40
N GLU A 56 20.17 -9.45 4.26
CA GLU A 56 21.07 -9.85 5.36
C GLU A 56 20.43 -10.89 6.29
N TYR A 57 19.12 -10.76 6.55
CA TYR A 57 18.36 -11.65 7.44
C TYR A 57 17.61 -12.78 6.69
N ASN A 58 17.82 -12.93 5.38
CA ASN A 58 17.11 -13.91 4.52
C ASN A 58 15.57 -13.79 4.56
N ILE A 59 15.04 -12.57 4.67
CA ILE A 59 13.61 -12.30 4.55
C ILE A 59 13.25 -12.16 3.07
N ALA A 60 12.33 -13.01 2.59
CA ALA A 60 11.85 -12.96 1.22
C ALA A 60 11.09 -11.64 0.95
N PRO A 61 11.24 -11.01 -0.24
CA PRO A 61 10.50 -9.80 -0.59
C PRO A 61 8.98 -9.95 -0.46
N SER A 62 8.43 -11.13 -0.77
CA SER A 62 6.99 -11.41 -0.66
C SER A 62 6.44 -11.34 0.77
N ARG A 63 7.31 -11.28 1.80
CA ARG A 63 6.89 -11.12 3.20
C ARG A 63 6.86 -9.65 3.65
N ILE A 64 7.11 -8.71 2.74
CA ILE A 64 7.28 -7.29 3.04
C ILE A 64 6.21 -6.49 2.30
N HIS A 65 5.49 -5.66 3.05
CA HIS A 65 4.54 -4.68 2.54
C HIS A 65 5.18 -3.29 2.63
N ILE A 66 5.60 -2.74 1.50
CA ILE A 66 6.21 -1.41 1.46
C ILE A 66 5.12 -0.34 1.55
N ASP A 67 5.22 0.54 2.55
CA ASP A 67 4.38 1.74 2.65
C ASP A 67 5.16 2.97 2.18
N PRO A 68 4.79 3.59 1.05
CA PRO A 68 5.49 4.76 0.54
C PRO A 68 5.24 6.03 1.38
N LEU A 69 4.39 5.98 2.42
CA LEU A 69 4.00 7.11 3.26
C LEU A 69 3.28 8.20 2.46
N VAL A 70 2.02 7.92 2.14
CA VAL A 70 1.13 8.88 1.48
C VAL A 70 0.97 10.12 2.35
N GLU A 71 1.42 11.27 1.85
CA GLU A 71 1.26 12.57 2.51
C GLU A 71 -0.14 13.15 2.25
N MET A 72 -0.52 14.17 3.03
CA MET A 72 -1.80 14.85 2.86
C MET A 72 -1.83 15.61 1.53
N LEU A 73 -2.93 15.47 0.78
CA LEU A 73 -3.09 16.13 -0.53
C LEU A 73 -3.05 17.66 -0.39
N CYS A 74 -3.61 18.21 0.70
CA CYS A 74 -3.64 19.65 0.91
C CYS A 74 -2.28 20.28 1.20
N THR A 75 -1.25 19.49 1.49
CA THR A 75 0.12 19.95 1.78
C THR A 75 1.12 19.55 0.72
N SER A 76 0.72 18.82 -0.32
CA SER A 76 1.61 18.30 -1.36
C SER A 76 1.03 18.61 -2.75
N GLU A 77 1.66 19.52 -3.50
CA GLU A 77 1.23 19.84 -4.86
C GLU A 77 1.41 18.64 -5.82
N ASP A 78 2.47 17.84 -5.64
CA ASP A 78 2.82 16.69 -6.49
C ASP A 78 2.76 15.33 -5.78
N GLY A 79 2.12 15.25 -4.61
CA GLY A 79 2.17 14.07 -3.74
C GLY A 79 1.70 12.78 -4.42
N ILE A 80 0.68 12.86 -5.29
CA ILE A 80 0.15 11.68 -6.01
C ILE A 80 1.15 11.18 -7.06
N ALA A 81 1.72 12.07 -7.88
CA ALA A 81 2.67 11.70 -8.93
C ALA A 81 3.90 11.01 -8.35
N MET A 82 4.44 11.56 -7.25
CA MET A 82 5.54 10.95 -6.51
C MET A 82 5.18 9.56 -5.97
N ASN A 83 3.99 9.37 -5.37
CA ASN A 83 3.59 8.06 -4.88
C ASN A 83 3.46 7.05 -6.03
N VAL A 84 2.86 7.44 -7.15
CA VAL A 84 2.75 6.58 -8.35
C VAL A 84 4.13 6.20 -8.89
N GLU A 85 5.08 7.15 -8.92
CA GLU A 85 6.46 6.89 -9.34
C GLU A 85 7.16 5.87 -8.42
N VAL A 86 7.06 6.06 -7.10
CA VAL A 86 7.65 5.14 -6.11
C VAL A 86 7.04 3.74 -6.22
N ILE A 87 5.70 3.65 -6.21
CA ILE A 87 4.95 2.38 -6.28
C ILE A 87 5.33 1.63 -7.57
N SER A 88 5.25 2.30 -8.72
CA SER A 88 5.53 1.68 -10.02
C SER A 88 7.00 1.27 -10.16
N THR A 89 7.93 2.04 -9.59
CA THR A 89 9.36 1.72 -9.58
C THR A 89 9.66 0.50 -8.72
N ILE A 90 9.05 0.40 -7.53
CA ILE A 90 9.19 -0.76 -6.64
C ILE A 90 8.61 -2.00 -7.29
N ARG A 91 7.38 -1.93 -7.83
CA ARG A 91 6.72 -3.05 -8.51
C ARG A 91 7.54 -3.58 -9.70
N LYS A 92 8.17 -2.71 -10.48
CA LYS A 92 9.05 -3.11 -11.59
C LYS A 92 10.32 -3.84 -11.12
N GLN A 93 10.88 -3.45 -9.98
CA GLN A 93 12.10 -4.06 -9.43
C GLN A 93 11.81 -5.37 -8.69
N TYR A 94 10.67 -5.45 -8.00
CA TYR A 94 10.26 -6.58 -7.19
C TYR A 94 8.79 -6.92 -7.49
N PRO A 95 8.52 -7.75 -8.50
CA PRO A 95 7.15 -8.14 -8.85
C PRO A 95 6.38 -8.81 -7.70
N ASP A 96 7.09 -9.55 -6.84
CA ASP A 96 6.51 -10.34 -5.76
C ASP A 96 6.41 -9.59 -4.41
N ILE A 97 6.90 -8.33 -4.32
CA ILE A 97 6.79 -7.55 -3.06
C ILE A 97 5.38 -7.00 -2.90
N HIS A 98 4.92 -6.85 -1.66
CA HIS A 98 3.66 -6.17 -1.41
C HIS A 98 3.86 -4.67 -1.27
N ILE A 99 2.87 -3.89 -1.72
CA ILE A 99 2.85 -2.44 -1.59
C ILE A 99 1.55 -2.06 -0.89
N THR A 100 1.69 -1.41 0.25
CA THR A 100 0.57 -1.03 1.12
C THR A 100 0.45 0.48 1.28
N ALA A 101 -0.74 0.96 1.63
CA ALA A 101 -0.96 2.36 1.95
C ALA A 101 -2.13 2.54 2.91
N ALA A 102 -2.00 3.50 3.83
CA ALA A 102 -3.12 4.01 4.62
C ALA A 102 -3.93 5.01 3.78
N ILE A 103 -5.06 4.56 3.22
CA ILE A 103 -5.86 5.33 2.25
C ILE A 103 -6.44 6.62 2.86
N SER A 104 -6.69 6.65 4.16
CA SER A 104 -7.34 7.80 4.82
C SER A 104 -6.43 9.02 5.01
N ASN A 105 -5.11 8.87 4.91
CA ASN A 105 -4.13 9.95 5.15
C ASN A 105 -4.19 11.04 4.08
N ILE A 106 -4.43 10.66 2.82
CA ILE A 106 -4.45 11.59 1.68
C ILE A 106 -5.49 12.71 1.84
N SER A 107 -6.63 12.42 2.48
CA SER A 107 -7.77 13.33 2.60
C SER A 107 -7.82 14.12 3.89
N PHE A 108 -6.77 14.07 4.71
CA PHE A 108 -6.77 14.80 5.98
C PHE A 108 -6.98 16.31 5.76
N ASN A 109 -7.76 16.96 6.63
CA ASN A 109 -8.19 18.36 6.52
C ASN A 109 -8.97 18.74 5.24
N LEU A 110 -9.47 17.78 4.46
CA LEU A 110 -10.34 18.04 3.31
C LEU A 110 -11.81 17.70 3.60
N PRO A 111 -12.78 18.42 3.01
CA PRO A 111 -14.18 18.03 3.05
C PRO A 111 -14.43 16.81 2.14
N VAL A 112 -15.53 16.08 2.37
CA VAL A 112 -15.96 14.94 1.53
C VAL A 112 -14.83 13.89 1.35
N ARG A 113 -14.09 13.61 2.43
CA ARG A 113 -12.89 12.75 2.46
C ARG A 113 -13.05 11.40 1.77
N LYS A 114 -14.25 10.81 1.89
CA LYS A 114 -14.58 9.53 1.28
C LYS A 114 -14.39 9.54 -0.24
N LEU A 115 -14.76 10.62 -0.92
CA LEU A 115 -14.59 10.75 -2.36
C LEU A 115 -13.12 10.75 -2.75
N ILE A 116 -12.31 11.57 -2.06
CA ILE A 116 -10.87 11.64 -2.30
C ILE A 116 -10.19 10.28 -2.03
N ASN A 117 -10.57 9.61 -0.93
CA ASN A 117 -10.04 8.30 -0.59
C ASN A 117 -10.33 7.25 -1.67
N CYS A 118 -11.54 7.21 -2.22
CA CYS A 118 -11.92 6.25 -3.28
C CYS A 118 -11.18 6.53 -4.59
N CYS A 119 -11.08 7.80 -4.98
CA CYS A 119 -10.30 8.20 -6.16
C CYS A 119 -8.81 7.86 -5.99
N PHE A 120 -8.23 8.16 -4.82
CA PHE A 120 -6.85 7.84 -4.51
C PHE A 120 -6.59 6.33 -4.54
N LEU A 121 -7.47 5.52 -3.94
CA LEU A 121 -7.38 4.07 -3.96
C LEU A 121 -7.32 3.54 -5.39
N THR A 122 -8.20 4.01 -6.28
CA THR A 122 -8.23 3.62 -7.69
C THR A 122 -6.90 3.93 -8.39
N LEU A 123 -6.36 5.14 -8.18
CA LEU A 123 -5.08 5.56 -8.76
C LEU A 123 -3.89 4.75 -8.20
N ALA A 124 -3.89 4.46 -6.91
CA ALA A 124 -2.85 3.69 -6.25
C ALA A 124 -2.85 2.23 -6.71
N MET A 125 -4.03 1.60 -6.84
CA MET A 125 -4.18 0.25 -7.40
C MET A 125 -3.65 0.20 -8.83
N ASN A 126 -4.00 1.17 -9.68
CA ASN A 126 -3.47 1.27 -11.04
C ASN A 126 -1.93 1.44 -11.08
N ALA A 127 -1.33 2.04 -10.05
CA ALA A 127 0.12 2.14 -9.94
C ALA A 127 0.80 0.83 -9.49
N GLY A 128 0.05 -0.11 -8.91
CA GLY A 128 0.54 -1.39 -8.42
C GLY A 128 0.38 -1.64 -6.92
N LEU A 129 -0.44 -0.85 -6.22
CA LEU A 129 -0.85 -1.11 -4.82
C LEU A 129 -1.65 -2.42 -4.75
N ASP A 130 -1.27 -3.33 -3.85
CA ASP A 130 -1.93 -4.64 -3.68
C ASP A 130 -2.51 -4.87 -2.28
N SER A 131 -2.21 -3.99 -1.33
CA SER A 131 -2.76 -4.04 0.01
C SER A 131 -3.06 -2.63 0.51
N ALA A 132 -4.01 -2.51 1.44
CA ALA A 132 -4.42 -1.20 1.94
C ALA A 132 -4.95 -1.27 3.36
N ILE A 133 -4.66 -0.23 4.16
CA ILE A 133 -5.31 0.00 5.44
C ILE A 133 -6.47 0.97 5.20
N LEU A 134 -7.69 0.45 5.28
CA LEU A 134 -8.92 1.17 4.99
C LEU A 134 -10.08 0.66 5.86
N ASP A 135 -11.22 1.35 5.79
CA ASP A 135 -12.47 0.92 6.42
C ASP A 135 -13.17 -0.15 5.56
N PRO A 136 -13.18 -1.42 5.97
CA PRO A 136 -13.73 -2.51 5.17
C PRO A 136 -15.26 -2.53 5.17
N VAL A 137 -15.94 -1.85 6.11
CA VAL A 137 -17.42 -1.80 6.13
C VAL A 137 -17.97 -0.71 5.21
N ASN A 138 -17.08 0.10 4.62
CA ASN A 138 -17.46 1.11 3.65
C ASN A 138 -17.73 0.48 2.28
N ARG A 139 -19.01 0.22 1.99
CA ARG A 139 -19.49 -0.40 0.75
C ARG A 139 -19.06 0.33 -0.53
N ASP A 140 -18.93 1.66 -0.49
CA ASP A 140 -18.43 2.40 -1.66
C ASP A 140 -16.94 2.13 -1.89
N MET A 141 -16.15 1.98 -0.82
CA MET A 141 -14.73 1.64 -0.93
C MET A 141 -14.56 0.24 -1.53
N LEU A 142 -15.32 -0.75 -1.01
CA LEU A 142 -15.37 -2.10 -1.60
C LEU A 142 -15.79 -2.06 -3.06
N GLY A 143 -16.80 -1.27 -3.40
CA GLY A 143 -17.23 -1.05 -4.78
C GLY A 143 -16.11 -0.56 -5.69
N HIS A 144 -15.27 0.36 -5.21
CA HIS A 144 -14.11 0.83 -5.98
C HIS A 144 -13.03 -0.24 -6.10
N ILE A 145 -12.80 -1.08 -5.09
CA ILE A 145 -11.83 -2.19 -5.16
C ILE A 145 -12.23 -3.17 -6.28
N TYR A 146 -13.42 -3.77 -6.17
CA TYR A 146 -13.90 -4.73 -7.16
C TYR A 146 -13.98 -4.13 -8.57
N ALA A 147 -14.46 -2.88 -8.70
CA ALA A 147 -14.52 -2.22 -10.00
C ALA A 147 -13.11 -1.98 -10.58
N THR A 148 -12.15 -1.60 -9.74
CA THR A 148 -10.77 -1.35 -10.19
C THR A 148 -10.07 -2.64 -10.57
N GLU A 149 -10.25 -3.73 -9.82
CA GLU A 149 -9.71 -5.05 -10.17
C GLU A 149 -10.24 -5.52 -11.54
N ALA A 150 -11.55 -5.37 -11.77
CA ALA A 150 -12.15 -5.68 -13.08
C ALA A 150 -11.58 -4.80 -14.21
N LEU A 151 -11.40 -3.49 -13.97
CA LEU A 151 -10.82 -2.57 -14.96
C LEU A 151 -9.33 -2.85 -15.26
N LEU A 152 -8.58 -3.34 -14.27
CA LEU A 152 -7.18 -3.72 -14.42
C LEU A 152 -6.99 -5.13 -15.00
N GLY A 153 -8.08 -5.86 -15.25
CA GLY A 153 -8.05 -7.22 -15.78
C GLY A 153 -7.59 -8.27 -14.75
N LEU A 154 -7.79 -7.99 -13.46
CA LEU A 154 -7.48 -8.89 -12.34
C LEU A 154 -8.68 -9.76 -11.92
N ASP A 155 -9.87 -9.49 -12.48
CA ASP A 155 -11.10 -10.25 -12.23
C ASP A 155 -11.59 -10.89 -13.54
N ASP A 156 -11.29 -12.19 -13.69
CA ASP A 156 -11.62 -12.95 -14.89
C ASP A 156 -13.15 -12.96 -15.13
N TYR A 157 -13.55 -12.45 -16.29
CA TYR A 157 -14.96 -12.28 -16.68
C TYR A 157 -15.80 -11.42 -15.72
N CYS A 158 -15.15 -10.58 -14.91
CA CYS A 158 -15.79 -9.74 -13.88
C CYS A 158 -16.61 -10.56 -12.85
N MET A 159 -16.21 -11.80 -12.58
CA MET A 159 -16.97 -12.73 -11.75
C MET A 159 -17.03 -12.29 -10.29
N GLU A 160 -15.92 -11.78 -9.74
CA GLU A 160 -15.87 -11.27 -8.37
C GLU A 160 -16.73 -10.00 -8.23
N TYR A 161 -16.63 -9.08 -9.19
CA TYR A 161 -17.47 -7.88 -9.23
C TYR A 161 -18.98 -8.22 -9.28
N ILE A 162 -19.37 -9.17 -10.15
CA ILE A 162 -20.76 -9.64 -10.27
C ILE A 162 -21.20 -10.35 -8.98
N GLY A 163 -20.33 -11.16 -8.39
CA GLY A 163 -20.56 -11.86 -7.13
C GLY A 163 -20.84 -10.89 -5.98
N ALA A 164 -19.95 -9.91 -5.79
CA ALA A 164 -20.07 -8.88 -4.77
C ALA A 164 -21.38 -8.11 -4.86
N TYR A 165 -21.86 -7.81 -6.08
CA TYR A 165 -23.17 -7.17 -6.27
C TYR A 165 -24.34 -8.11 -5.89
N ARG A 166 -24.29 -9.38 -6.30
CA ARG A 166 -25.35 -10.37 -5.98
C ARG A 166 -25.50 -10.57 -4.47
N GLU A 167 -24.38 -10.66 -3.77
CA GLU A 167 -24.29 -10.81 -2.32
C GLU A 167 -24.66 -9.53 -1.56
N GLY A 168 -24.77 -8.39 -2.25
CA GLY A 168 -25.13 -7.10 -1.66
C GLY A 168 -23.96 -6.41 -0.94
N LEU A 169 -22.72 -6.85 -1.16
CA LEU A 169 -21.53 -6.17 -0.63
C LEU A 169 -21.40 -4.76 -1.23
N ILE A 170 -21.76 -4.61 -2.50
CA ILE A 170 -21.68 -3.35 -3.26
C ILE A 170 -23.03 -2.99 -3.90
N GLY A 171 -23.20 -1.73 -4.31
CA GLY A 171 -24.45 -1.21 -4.87
C GLY A 171 -25.46 -0.73 -3.82
N PRO A 172 -26.70 -0.37 -4.23
CA PRO A 172 -27.73 0.11 -3.30
C PRO A 172 -28.03 -0.91 -2.19
N GLU A 173 -28.38 -0.44 -1.00
CA GLU A 173 -28.92 -1.34 0.04
C GLU A 173 -30.24 -1.93 -0.46
N LYS A 174 -30.37 -3.26 -0.40
CA LYS A 174 -31.65 -3.93 -0.65
C LYS A 174 -32.59 -3.53 0.51
N LYS A 175 -33.66 -2.81 0.19
CA LYS A 175 -34.73 -2.47 1.14
C LYS A 175 -35.51 -3.70 1.55
#